data_AF-A0A1Q3BZD6-F1
#
_entry.id   AF-A0A1Q3BZD6-F1
#
_cell.length_a   1.000
_cell.length_b   1.000
_cell.length_c   1.000
_cell.angle_alpha   90.00
_cell.angle_beta   90.00
_cell.angle_gamma   90.00
#
_symmetry.space_group_name_H-M   'P 1'
#
loop_
_entity.id
_entity.type
_entity.pdbx_description
1 polymer ?
#
loop_
_entity_poly.entity_id
_entity_poly.type
_entity_poly.pdbx_seq_one_letter_code
_entity_poly.pdbx_strand_id
1 'polypeptide(L)'
;MSPTPPPPQPITNTKIHCINRFHKPTSLPDLFLTAISLLLLFSSPKATAIHFPKIPFLSFQLNPRRLVKIPIMSHPPAPNKILHRFATPQSLSDWLKPRLPSDSFASWGVKPGTKNVHNLWLELSEGETSLADSTPPIRTVNVVSVRIISVDNGILVESHQELSDGSVRDRCRPLSEKMKPNESPEEAVVRAVKEELGSIMQLEGGSLPVVRIVAGSYEKKLEERNSVSYPGLPARYVLHSLDAFVEGLPDDDFCTEETEDYGDSHEYMAANKAVSVKRHYWKWVRF
;
A
#
# COMPACT_ATOMS: atom_id res chain seq x y z
N MET A 1 -60.64 -43.23 -3.12
CA MET A 1 -60.64 -42.02 -2.28
C MET A 1 -59.20 -41.79 -1.84
N SER A 2 -58.52 -40.84 -2.47
CA SER A 2 -57.11 -40.52 -2.23
C SER A 2 -57.02 -39.33 -1.28
N PRO A 3 -56.11 -39.32 -0.30
CA PRO A 3 -56.01 -38.21 0.65
C PRO A 3 -55.27 -37.01 0.05
N THR A 4 -55.79 -35.83 0.39
CA THR A 4 -55.38 -34.49 -0.04
C THR A 4 -54.00 -34.08 0.49
N PRO A 5 -53.17 -33.33 -0.26
CA PRO A 5 -51.85 -32.89 0.20
C PRO A 5 -51.94 -31.71 1.19
N PRO A 6 -50.96 -31.58 2.12
CA PRO A 6 -50.91 -30.48 3.09
C PRO A 6 -50.41 -29.15 2.48
N PRO A 7 -50.75 -28.00 3.10
CA PRO A 7 -50.48 -26.66 2.56
C PRO A 7 -49.00 -26.24 2.70
N PRO A 8 -48.52 -25.31 1.84
CA PRO A 8 -47.12 -24.88 1.83
C PRO A 8 -46.79 -23.95 3.00
N GLN A 9 -45.62 -24.14 3.60
CA GLN A 9 -45.08 -23.27 4.66
C GLN A 9 -44.28 -22.09 4.07
N PRO A 10 -44.28 -20.92 4.75
CA PRO A 10 -43.63 -19.71 4.26
C PRO A 10 -42.10 -19.74 4.43
N ILE A 11 -41.43 -19.17 3.42
CA ILE A 11 -39.98 -19.01 3.31
C ILE A 11 -39.49 -18.01 4.38
N THR A 12 -38.69 -18.49 5.33
CA THR A 12 -38.01 -17.64 6.31
C THR A 12 -36.62 -17.24 5.83
N ASN A 13 -36.45 -15.91 5.77
CA ASN A 13 -35.25 -15.17 5.40
C ASN A 13 -34.10 -15.48 6.39
N THR A 14 -32.97 -16.00 5.90
CA THR A 14 -31.84 -16.38 6.75
C THR A 14 -30.91 -15.19 6.94
N LYS A 15 -31.13 -14.44 8.04
CA LYS A 15 -30.11 -13.54 8.62
C LYS A 15 -28.95 -14.38 9.15
N ILE A 16 -27.78 -14.28 8.53
CA ILE A 16 -26.55 -14.82 9.09
C ILE A 16 -26.12 -13.91 10.24
N HIS A 17 -26.37 -14.36 11.46
CA HIS A 17 -25.81 -13.78 12.68
C HIS A 17 -24.34 -14.21 12.80
N CYS A 18 -23.40 -13.26 12.64
CA CYS A 18 -22.02 -13.45 13.09
C CYS A 18 -22.01 -13.47 14.63
N ILE A 19 -21.67 -14.64 15.19
CA ILE A 19 -21.52 -14.85 16.62
C ILE A 19 -20.11 -14.39 17.04
N ASN A 20 -20.06 -13.36 17.89
CA ASN A 20 -18.88 -12.99 18.66
C ASN A 20 -18.45 -14.14 19.58
N ARG A 21 -17.30 -14.77 19.33
CA ARG A 21 -16.55 -15.51 20.36
C ARG A 21 -15.28 -14.75 20.71
N PHE A 22 -15.38 -13.93 21.75
CA PHE A 22 -14.23 -13.41 22.47
C PHE A 22 -13.61 -14.55 23.29
N HIS A 23 -12.41 -14.99 22.91
CA HIS A 23 -11.52 -15.71 23.82
C HIS A 23 -10.57 -14.71 24.46
N LYS A 24 -10.54 -14.70 25.80
CA LYS A 24 -9.70 -13.88 26.66
C LYS A 24 -8.23 -14.34 26.54
N PRO A 25 -7.24 -13.46 26.33
CA PRO A 25 -5.85 -13.88 26.20
C PRO A 25 -5.18 -14.02 27.58
N THR A 26 -4.53 -15.16 27.78
CA THR A 26 -3.54 -15.38 28.85
C THR A 26 -2.14 -15.19 28.28
N SER A 27 -1.33 -14.43 29.02
CA SER A 27 0.14 -14.24 28.96
C SER A 27 0.76 -13.62 27.68
N LEU A 28 1.19 -12.37 27.83
CA LEU A 28 2.27 -11.68 27.09
C LEU A 28 3.65 -12.32 27.40
N PRO A 29 4.68 -12.26 26.52
CA PRO A 29 5.15 -11.01 25.90
C PRO A 29 5.60 -11.09 24.42
N ASP A 30 5.29 -10.02 23.66
CA ASP A 30 6.14 -9.34 22.64
C ASP A 30 5.30 -8.34 21.82
N LEU A 31 4.47 -7.57 22.54
CA LEU A 31 3.47 -6.66 22.00
C LEU A 31 3.88 -5.20 22.24
N PHE A 32 5.12 -4.84 21.89
CA PHE A 32 5.51 -3.42 21.87
C PHE A 32 6.49 -3.18 20.72
N LEU A 33 6.07 -2.29 19.81
CA LEU A 33 6.84 -1.54 18.79
C LEU A 33 6.35 -1.66 17.33
N THR A 34 5.04 -1.58 17.08
CA THR A 34 4.53 -1.19 15.75
C THR A 34 3.43 -0.13 15.75
N ALA A 35 3.05 0.43 16.91
CA ALA A 35 1.94 1.37 17.02
C ALA A 35 2.32 2.85 17.28
N ILE A 36 3.61 3.22 17.29
CA ILE A 36 4.01 4.62 17.55
C ILE A 36 4.93 5.10 16.42
N SER A 37 4.36 5.45 15.26
CA SER A 37 5.02 6.37 14.33
C SER A 37 4.06 7.05 13.34
N LEU A 38 2.78 7.23 13.69
CA LEU A 38 1.88 8.13 12.94
C LEU A 38 0.96 8.98 13.83
N LEU A 39 0.84 8.69 15.13
CA LEU A 39 0.08 9.51 16.09
C LEU A 39 0.85 10.73 16.64
N LEU A 40 2.07 11.00 16.17
CA LEU A 40 2.86 12.20 16.52
C LEU A 40 3.14 13.11 15.31
N LEU A 41 2.32 13.06 14.26
CA LEU A 41 2.58 13.84 13.04
C LEU A 41 1.96 15.24 12.98
N PHE A 42 1.17 15.66 13.96
CA PHE A 42 0.34 16.87 13.76
C PHE A 42 0.41 17.85 14.94
N SER A 43 1.56 18.49 15.10
CA SER A 43 1.61 19.85 15.68
C SER A 43 1.65 20.85 14.53
N SER A 44 0.59 21.61 14.35
CA SER A 44 0.52 22.71 13.39
C SER A 44 1.52 23.82 13.75
N PRO A 45 2.46 24.21 12.87
CA PRO A 45 3.14 25.48 13.04
C PRO A 45 2.27 26.59 12.44
N LYS A 46 1.66 27.40 13.32
CA LYS A 46 1.15 28.71 12.94
C LYS A 46 2.32 29.56 12.45
N ALA A 47 2.26 30.01 11.20
CA ALA A 47 3.26 30.89 10.62
C ALA A 47 3.20 32.28 11.29
N THR A 48 4.20 32.62 12.09
CA THR A 48 4.49 34.01 12.48
C THR A 48 5.76 34.45 11.78
N ALA A 49 5.63 35.42 10.89
CA ALA A 49 6.70 36.07 10.17
C ALA A 49 7.70 36.73 11.14
N ILE A 50 8.98 36.43 11.00
CA ILE A 50 10.07 37.18 11.65
C ILE A 50 11.03 37.65 10.56
N HIS A 51 11.15 38.97 10.47
CA HIS A 51 12.10 39.70 9.64
C HIS A 51 13.54 39.46 10.10
N PHE A 52 14.45 39.15 9.17
CA PHE A 52 15.89 39.23 9.39
C PHE A 52 16.52 40.32 8.50
N PRO A 53 17.42 41.16 9.02
CA PRO A 53 18.04 42.23 8.26
C PRO A 53 19.21 41.75 7.40
N LYS A 54 19.44 42.49 6.31
CA LYS A 54 20.58 42.43 5.39
C LYS A 54 21.91 42.77 6.07
N ILE A 55 23.02 42.47 5.35
CA ILE A 55 24.34 43.16 5.22
C ILE A 55 25.50 42.11 5.29
N PRO A 56 26.67 42.24 4.61
CA PRO A 56 26.95 42.47 3.18
C PRO A 56 28.02 41.49 2.59
N PHE A 57 28.21 41.59 1.29
CA PHE A 57 29.37 41.22 0.45
C PHE A 57 30.70 40.81 1.12
N LEU A 58 31.22 39.64 0.70
CA LEU A 58 32.65 39.46 0.42
C LEU A 58 32.83 38.68 -0.90
N SER A 59 33.40 39.37 -1.86
CA SER A 59 33.83 38.93 -3.19
C SER A 59 35.19 38.24 -3.10
N PHE A 60 35.35 37.06 -3.70
CA PHE A 60 36.66 36.54 -4.07
C PHE A 60 36.68 36.02 -5.51
N GLN A 61 37.82 36.28 -6.15
CA GLN A 61 37.97 36.48 -7.58
C GLN A 61 38.01 35.20 -8.41
N LEU A 62 37.49 35.32 -9.63
CA LEU A 62 37.74 34.44 -10.76
C LEU A 62 39.22 34.53 -11.19
N ASN A 63 39.85 33.39 -11.49
CA ASN A 63 40.84 33.35 -12.56
C ASN A 63 40.87 31.98 -13.26
N PRO A 64 41.10 31.92 -14.59
CA PRO A 64 40.84 30.75 -15.42
C PRO A 64 42.11 29.98 -15.85
N ARG A 65 41.87 28.81 -16.47
CA ARG A 65 42.74 27.97 -17.33
C ARG A 65 43.50 26.83 -16.62
N ARG A 66 43.05 25.58 -16.83
CA ARG A 66 43.73 24.67 -17.77
C ARG A 66 42.86 23.46 -18.18
N LEU A 67 42.81 23.35 -19.50
CA LEU A 67 42.21 22.41 -20.42
C LEU A 67 42.63 20.94 -20.18
N VAL A 68 41.66 20.03 -19.99
CA VAL A 68 41.78 18.61 -20.39
C VAL A 68 40.56 18.30 -21.25
N LYS A 69 40.82 17.78 -22.45
CA LYS A 69 39.85 17.53 -23.52
C LYS A 69 39.70 16.01 -23.67
N ILE A 70 38.50 15.60 -24.09
CA ILE A 70 38.09 14.37 -24.82
C ILE A 70 37.58 13.22 -23.90
N PRO A 71 36.57 12.37 -24.28
CA PRO A 71 35.56 12.43 -25.36
C PRO A 71 34.09 12.21 -24.91
N ILE A 72 33.17 12.69 -25.77
CA ILE A 72 31.97 12.01 -26.31
C ILE A 72 30.94 11.40 -25.33
N MET A 73 29.80 12.12 -25.25
CA MET A 73 28.42 11.65 -25.17
C MET A 73 28.17 10.17 -24.82
N SER A 74 27.87 9.91 -23.55
CA SER A 74 26.90 8.87 -23.20
C SER A 74 25.53 9.51 -23.10
N HIS A 75 24.65 9.20 -24.06
CA HIS A 75 23.22 9.49 -23.98
C HIS A 75 22.66 9.08 -22.59
N PRO A 76 21.70 9.83 -22.02
CA PRO A 76 21.00 9.35 -20.83
C PRO A 76 20.38 7.99 -21.18
N PRO A 77 20.52 6.96 -20.32
CA PRO A 77 19.93 5.67 -20.60
C PRO A 77 18.43 5.86 -20.70
N ALA A 78 17.87 5.43 -21.84
CA ALA A 78 16.43 5.41 -22.07
C ALA A 78 15.70 4.76 -20.87
N PRO A 79 14.52 5.26 -20.48
CA PRO A 79 13.84 4.86 -19.25
C PRO A 79 13.30 3.41 -19.25
N ASN A 80 13.50 2.65 -20.34
CA ASN A 80 12.85 1.34 -20.54
C ASN A 80 13.74 0.10 -20.29
N LYS A 81 14.96 0.24 -19.73
CA LYS A 81 15.85 -0.93 -19.50
C LYS A 81 15.63 -1.68 -18.18
N ILE A 82 14.81 -1.18 -17.26
CA ILE A 82 14.62 -1.83 -15.94
C ILE A 82 13.59 -2.97 -16.01
N LEU A 83 12.68 -2.97 -17.00
CA LEU A 83 11.60 -3.94 -17.14
C LEU A 83 12.09 -5.41 -17.28
N HIS A 84 13.38 -5.63 -17.57
CA HIS A 84 13.95 -6.97 -17.77
C HIS A 84 15.17 -7.28 -16.90
N ARG A 85 15.31 -6.69 -15.70
CA ARG A 85 16.47 -7.01 -14.83
C ARG A 85 16.46 -8.46 -14.35
N PHE A 86 15.29 -9.05 -14.13
CA PHE A 86 15.12 -10.42 -13.66
C PHE A 86 14.07 -11.14 -14.52
N ALA A 87 14.52 -12.07 -15.36
CA ALA A 87 13.63 -12.82 -16.25
C ALA A 87 12.70 -13.79 -15.51
N THR A 88 13.09 -14.24 -14.31
CA THR A 88 12.32 -15.19 -13.50
C THR A 88 12.44 -14.88 -12.00
N PRO A 89 11.47 -15.33 -11.17
CA PRO A 89 11.60 -15.27 -9.71
C PRO A 89 12.89 -15.91 -9.19
N GLN A 90 13.36 -16.98 -9.85
CA GLN A 90 14.61 -17.65 -9.49
C GLN A 90 15.83 -16.74 -9.71
N SER A 91 15.89 -16.03 -10.85
CA SER A 91 16.97 -15.08 -11.12
C SER A 91 17.01 -13.92 -10.12
N LEU A 92 15.85 -13.46 -9.65
CA LEU A 92 15.75 -12.49 -8.56
C LEU A 92 16.25 -13.08 -7.24
N SER A 93 15.82 -14.31 -6.90
CA SER A 93 16.26 -15.02 -5.70
C SER A 93 17.78 -15.14 -5.64
N ASP A 94 18.41 -15.60 -6.73
CA ASP A 94 19.86 -15.81 -6.80
C ASP A 94 20.64 -14.50 -6.70
N TRP A 95 20.07 -13.39 -7.17
CA TRP A 95 20.65 -12.07 -6.98
C TRP A 95 20.52 -11.55 -5.53
N LEU A 96 19.41 -11.85 -4.85
CA LEU A 96 19.14 -11.42 -3.46
C LEU A 96 19.91 -12.23 -2.42
N LYS A 97 20.04 -13.55 -2.59
CA LYS A 97 20.68 -14.48 -1.64
C LYS A 97 22.03 -13.98 -1.08
N PRO A 98 23.00 -13.55 -1.90
CA PRO A 98 24.29 -13.08 -1.38
C PRO A 98 24.24 -11.66 -0.78
N ARG A 99 23.12 -10.94 -0.89
CA ARG A 99 22.99 -9.51 -0.51
C ARG A 99 22.10 -9.27 0.70
N LEU A 100 21.34 -10.26 1.14
CA LEU A 100 20.43 -10.17 2.29
C LEU A 100 20.86 -11.11 3.42
N PRO A 101 20.56 -10.78 4.69
CA PRO A 101 20.76 -11.71 5.80
C PRO A 101 19.97 -13.01 5.57
N SER A 102 20.65 -14.15 5.68
CA SER A 102 20.08 -15.47 5.32
C SER A 102 18.82 -15.81 6.12
N ASP A 103 18.82 -15.58 7.44
CA ASP A 103 17.67 -15.86 8.30
C ASP A 103 16.45 -15.01 7.92
N SER A 104 16.67 -13.73 7.63
CA SER A 104 15.63 -12.81 7.19
C SER A 104 15.06 -13.20 5.84
N PHE A 105 15.91 -13.54 4.86
CA PHE A 105 15.48 -13.94 3.54
C PHE A 105 14.75 -15.29 3.54
N ALA A 106 15.21 -16.25 4.36
CA ALA A 106 14.56 -17.55 4.52
C ALA A 106 13.15 -17.45 5.13
N SER A 107 12.83 -16.35 5.84
CA SER A 107 11.51 -16.14 6.43
C SER A 107 10.41 -15.75 5.42
N TRP A 108 10.78 -15.36 4.19
CA TRP A 108 9.84 -14.85 3.18
C TRP A 108 8.88 -15.95 2.69
N GLY A 109 7.57 -15.73 2.86
CA GLY A 109 6.53 -16.71 2.51
C GLY A 109 6.41 -17.89 3.48
N VAL A 110 7.22 -17.90 4.55
CA VAL A 110 7.17 -18.90 5.62
C VAL A 110 6.62 -18.28 6.90
N LYS A 111 7.11 -17.09 7.26
CA LYS A 111 6.62 -16.35 8.43
C LYS A 111 5.28 -15.67 8.07
N PRO A 112 4.23 -15.78 8.92
CA PRO A 112 2.95 -15.13 8.69
C PRO A 112 3.08 -13.63 8.41
N GLY A 113 2.29 -13.14 7.45
CA GLY A 113 2.28 -11.73 7.04
C GLY A 113 3.45 -11.27 6.16
N THR A 114 4.39 -12.17 5.83
CA THR A 114 5.48 -11.90 4.87
C THR A 114 5.08 -12.29 3.46
N LYS A 115 5.59 -11.54 2.48
CA LYS A 115 5.50 -11.86 1.06
C LYS A 115 6.68 -12.73 0.65
N ASN A 116 6.57 -13.42 -0.49
CA ASN A 116 7.64 -14.27 -1.02
C ASN A 116 8.34 -13.65 -2.24
N VAL A 117 9.35 -14.34 -2.77
CA VAL A 117 10.13 -13.86 -3.91
C VAL A 117 9.27 -13.66 -5.18
N HIS A 118 8.21 -14.45 -5.38
CA HIS A 118 7.31 -14.29 -6.52
C HIS A 118 6.55 -12.96 -6.42
N ASN A 119 6.06 -12.60 -5.23
CA ASN A 119 5.44 -11.30 -5.02
C ASN A 119 6.39 -10.15 -5.39
N LEU A 120 7.64 -10.18 -4.93
CA LEU A 120 8.59 -9.10 -5.23
C LEU A 120 8.94 -9.07 -6.72
N TRP A 121 9.04 -10.23 -7.36
CA TRP A 121 9.28 -10.30 -8.79
C TRP A 121 8.14 -9.70 -9.60
N LEU A 122 6.87 -9.98 -9.24
CA LEU A 122 5.69 -9.37 -9.85
C LEU A 122 5.67 -7.84 -9.66
N GLU A 123 5.90 -7.37 -8.43
CA GLU A 123 5.99 -5.95 -8.11
C GLU A 123 7.09 -5.22 -8.92
N LEU A 124 8.16 -5.92 -9.31
CA LEU A 124 9.23 -5.39 -10.15
C LEU A 124 8.88 -5.44 -11.64
N SER A 125 8.25 -6.53 -12.12
CA SER A 125 7.87 -6.68 -13.52
C SER A 125 6.76 -5.72 -13.92
N GLU A 126 5.84 -5.43 -13.00
CA GLU A 126 4.76 -4.45 -13.18
C GLU A 126 5.24 -3.01 -12.96
N GLY A 127 6.48 -2.80 -12.52
CA GLY A 127 7.07 -1.48 -12.31
C GLY A 127 6.56 -0.74 -11.07
N GLU A 128 5.78 -1.39 -10.21
CA GLU A 128 5.29 -0.82 -8.95
C GLU A 128 6.42 -0.55 -7.95
N THR A 129 7.53 -1.25 -8.10
CA THR A 129 8.70 -1.13 -7.24
C THR A 129 10.00 -1.12 -8.03
N SER A 130 11.06 -0.62 -7.41
CA SER A 130 12.42 -0.71 -7.96
C SER A 130 13.43 -1.11 -6.90
N LEU A 131 14.54 -1.72 -7.32
CA LEU A 131 15.65 -2.09 -6.45
C LEU A 131 16.90 -1.29 -6.82
N ALA A 132 17.42 -0.54 -5.85
CA ALA A 132 18.75 0.03 -5.92
C ALA A 132 19.80 -1.08 -5.81
N ASP A 133 20.84 -1.01 -6.64
CA ASP A 133 21.96 -1.96 -6.64
C ASP A 133 22.96 -1.61 -5.51
N SER A 134 22.51 -1.83 -4.28
CA SER A 134 23.29 -1.68 -3.05
C SER A 134 23.33 -3.01 -2.29
N THR A 135 24.12 -3.08 -1.21
CA THR A 135 24.19 -4.27 -0.34
C THR A 135 23.98 -3.85 1.13
N PRO A 136 22.81 -4.12 1.73
CA PRO A 136 21.62 -4.71 1.11
C PRO A 136 20.98 -3.78 0.05
N PRO A 137 20.24 -4.33 -0.92
CA PRO A 137 19.52 -3.54 -1.91
C PRO A 137 18.37 -2.76 -1.25
N ILE A 138 18.07 -1.56 -1.76
CA ILE A 138 16.97 -0.74 -1.25
C ILE A 138 15.78 -0.82 -2.20
N ARG A 139 14.64 -1.30 -1.70
CA ARG A 139 13.37 -1.33 -2.42
C ARG A 139 12.68 0.02 -2.35
N THR A 140 12.47 0.68 -3.49
CA THR A 140 11.70 1.93 -3.55
C THR A 140 10.28 1.65 -4.01
N VAL A 141 9.30 2.24 -3.34
CA VAL A 141 7.86 2.13 -3.64
C VAL A 141 7.22 3.50 -3.59
N ASN A 142 6.39 3.82 -4.59
CA ASN A 142 5.50 4.97 -4.53
C ASN A 142 4.13 4.50 -4.05
N VAL A 143 3.60 5.15 -3.02
CA VAL A 143 2.37 4.75 -2.35
C VAL A 143 1.47 5.97 -2.23
N VAL A 144 0.22 5.85 -2.67
CA VAL A 144 -0.81 6.82 -2.35
C VAL A 144 -1.44 6.48 -1.02
N SER A 145 -1.65 7.47 -0.15
CA SER A 145 -2.32 7.33 1.13
C SER A 145 -3.51 8.28 1.16
N VAL A 146 -4.73 7.74 1.22
CA VAL A 146 -5.97 8.52 1.11
C VAL A 146 -6.61 8.63 2.49
N ARG A 147 -6.66 9.86 3.02
CA ARG A 147 -7.48 10.17 4.19
C ARG A 147 -8.91 10.40 3.71
N ILE A 148 -9.74 9.36 3.82
CA ILE A 148 -11.17 9.46 3.53
C ILE A 148 -11.87 10.07 4.75
N ILE A 149 -12.51 11.21 4.55
CA ILE A 149 -13.13 12.01 5.61
C ILE A 149 -14.65 11.83 5.53
N SER A 150 -15.29 11.47 6.64
CA SER A 150 -16.74 11.40 6.75
C SER A 150 -17.35 12.77 7.06
N VAL A 151 -18.69 12.85 6.98
CA VAL A 151 -19.45 14.09 7.24
C VAL A 151 -19.31 14.60 8.68
N ASP A 152 -18.99 13.73 9.61
CA ASP A 152 -18.76 14.01 11.04
C ASP A 152 -17.27 14.13 11.39
N ASN A 153 -16.41 14.37 10.39
CA ASN A 153 -14.95 14.48 10.53
C ASN A 153 -14.24 13.21 11.04
N GLY A 154 -14.90 12.05 10.97
CA GLY A 154 -14.24 10.76 11.12
C GLY A 154 -13.28 10.49 9.96
N ILE A 155 -12.26 9.68 10.23
CA ILE A 155 -11.29 9.23 9.24
C ILE A 155 -11.43 7.72 9.06
N LEU A 156 -11.58 7.27 7.82
CA LEU A 156 -11.60 5.85 7.52
C LEU A 156 -10.17 5.29 7.63
N VAL A 157 -10.02 4.25 8.44
CA VAL A 157 -8.77 3.52 8.59
C VAL A 157 -8.98 2.05 8.29
N GLU A 158 -8.00 1.46 7.61
CA GLU A 158 -7.84 0.03 7.54
C GLU A 158 -7.29 -0.46 8.88
N SER A 159 -8.09 -1.24 9.61
CA SER A 159 -7.69 -1.80 10.89
C SER A 159 -6.74 -2.98 10.71
N HIS A 160 -7.15 -3.97 9.92
CA HIS A 160 -6.39 -5.18 9.62
C HIS A 160 -6.81 -5.75 8.27
N GLN A 161 -6.01 -6.69 7.77
CA GLN A 161 -6.28 -7.46 6.55
C GLN A 161 -6.22 -8.96 6.84
N GLU A 162 -7.01 -9.73 6.11
CA GLU A 162 -6.92 -11.19 6.01
C GLU A 162 -6.20 -11.55 4.69
N LEU A 163 -5.13 -12.32 4.76
CA LEU A 163 -4.33 -12.75 3.61
C LEU A 163 -4.80 -14.10 3.04
N SER A 164 -4.35 -14.44 1.83
CA SER A 164 -4.74 -15.67 1.15
C SER A 164 -4.33 -16.95 1.88
N ASP A 165 -3.27 -16.89 2.69
CA ASP A 165 -2.77 -17.94 3.58
C ASP A 165 -3.51 -18.03 4.93
N GLY A 166 -4.55 -17.20 5.13
CA GLY A 166 -5.34 -17.12 6.36
C GLY A 166 -4.68 -16.32 7.48
N SER A 167 -3.48 -15.77 7.26
CA SER A 167 -2.84 -14.91 8.26
C SER A 167 -3.51 -13.53 8.31
N VAL A 168 -3.55 -12.95 9.52
CA VAL A 168 -4.07 -11.61 9.76
C VAL A 168 -2.91 -10.65 9.96
N ARG A 169 -3.01 -9.45 9.37
CA ARG A 169 -1.99 -8.41 9.53
C ARG A 169 -2.61 -7.07 9.86
N ASP A 170 -2.25 -6.54 11.03
CA ASP A 170 -2.64 -5.21 11.45
C ASP A 170 -2.09 -4.13 10.50
N ARG A 171 -2.88 -3.06 10.34
CA ARG A 171 -2.61 -1.96 9.40
C ARG A 171 -2.68 -0.63 10.13
N CYS A 172 -3.81 -0.38 10.80
CA CYS A 172 -4.13 0.83 11.56
C CYS A 172 -3.74 2.12 10.82
N ARG A 173 -4.07 2.21 9.54
CA ARG A 173 -3.65 3.31 8.66
C ARG A 173 -4.74 3.66 7.63
N PRO A 174 -4.69 4.85 7.02
CA PRO A 174 -5.60 5.18 5.92
C PRO A 174 -5.44 4.23 4.73
N LEU A 175 -6.41 4.23 3.82
CA LEU A 175 -6.34 3.54 2.53
C LEU A 175 -4.98 3.81 1.87
N SER A 176 -4.17 2.78 1.70
CA SER A 176 -2.78 2.91 1.25
C SER A 176 -2.52 1.95 0.11
N GLU A 177 -2.30 2.48 -1.08
CA GLU A 177 -2.16 1.66 -2.28
C GLU A 177 -0.90 1.98 -3.07
N LYS A 178 -0.27 0.95 -3.66
CA LYS A 178 0.90 1.14 -4.54
C LYS A 178 0.47 1.92 -5.78
N MET A 179 1.27 2.89 -6.19
CA MET A 179 1.03 3.61 -7.44
C MET A 179 1.50 2.77 -8.64
N LYS A 180 0.73 2.76 -9.73
CA LYS A 180 1.14 2.14 -11.00
C LYS A 180 2.11 3.06 -11.75
N PRO A 181 2.95 2.53 -12.66
CA PRO A 181 3.83 3.37 -13.46
C PRO A 181 3.06 4.43 -14.26
N ASN A 182 3.58 5.65 -14.28
CA ASN A 182 3.02 6.80 -15.01
C ASN A 182 1.63 7.27 -14.54
N GLU A 183 1.17 6.84 -13.37
CA GLU A 183 -0.06 7.30 -12.75
C GLU A 183 0.20 8.56 -11.89
N SER A 184 -0.68 9.57 -11.97
CA SER A 184 -0.67 10.70 -11.04
C SER A 184 -1.19 10.29 -9.65
N PRO A 185 -0.84 11.01 -8.57
CA PRO A 185 -1.40 10.73 -7.26
C PRO A 185 -2.94 10.73 -7.24
N GLU A 186 -3.58 11.65 -7.97
CA GLU A 186 -5.03 11.76 -8.06
C GLU A 186 -5.67 10.57 -8.80
N GLU A 187 -5.09 10.11 -9.90
CA GLU A 187 -5.53 8.89 -10.59
C GLU A 187 -5.40 7.67 -9.67
N ALA A 188 -4.28 7.57 -8.94
CA ALA A 188 -4.04 6.51 -7.97
C ALA A 188 -5.06 6.53 -6.82
N VAL A 189 -5.50 7.71 -6.34
CA VAL A 189 -6.59 7.81 -5.36
C VAL A 189 -7.88 7.20 -5.91
N VAL A 190 -8.30 7.60 -7.11
CA VAL A 190 -9.55 7.14 -7.70
C VAL A 190 -9.52 5.63 -7.92
N ARG A 191 -8.39 5.12 -8.43
CA ARG A 191 -8.18 3.68 -8.61
C ARG A 191 -8.20 2.94 -7.28
N ALA A 192 -7.46 3.40 -6.27
CA ALA A 192 -7.40 2.76 -4.96
C ALA A 192 -8.79 2.67 -4.32
N VAL A 193 -9.58 3.76 -4.34
CA VAL A 193 -10.95 3.75 -3.82
C VAL A 193 -11.81 2.75 -4.58
N LYS A 194 -11.69 2.68 -5.91
CA LYS A 194 -12.46 1.74 -6.73
C LYS A 194 -12.07 0.28 -6.45
N GLU A 195 -10.79 -0.04 -6.42
CA GLU A 195 -10.28 -1.41 -6.23
C GLU A 195 -10.63 -1.92 -4.81
N GLU A 196 -10.43 -1.10 -3.79
CA GLU A 196 -10.50 -1.50 -2.38
C GLU A 196 -11.90 -1.37 -1.77
N LEU A 197 -12.66 -0.36 -2.18
CA LEU A 197 -13.98 -0.04 -1.61
C LEU A 197 -15.12 -0.30 -2.61
N GLY A 198 -14.82 -0.52 -3.89
CA GLY A 198 -15.85 -0.62 -4.93
C GLY A 198 -16.83 -1.79 -4.77
N SER A 199 -16.43 -2.88 -4.09
CA SER A 199 -17.29 -4.06 -3.89
C SER A 199 -18.53 -3.77 -3.04
N ILE A 200 -18.45 -2.82 -2.10
CA ILE A 200 -19.59 -2.40 -1.27
C ILE A 200 -20.34 -1.20 -1.86
N MET A 201 -19.78 -0.55 -2.88
CA MET A 201 -20.32 0.66 -3.51
C MET A 201 -21.11 0.36 -4.78
N GLN A 202 -21.36 -0.92 -5.08
CA GLN A 202 -22.29 -1.34 -6.14
C GLN A 202 -23.73 -1.00 -5.72
N LEU A 203 -24.06 0.28 -5.80
CA LEU A 203 -25.40 0.82 -5.65
C LEU A 203 -26.29 0.28 -6.78
N GLU A 204 -27.56 0.01 -6.45
CA GLU A 204 -28.59 -0.26 -7.45
C GLU A 204 -28.58 0.84 -8.52
N GLY A 205 -28.25 0.46 -9.77
CA GLY A 205 -28.10 1.39 -10.90
C GLY A 205 -26.69 1.48 -11.51
N GLY A 206 -25.68 0.80 -10.94
CA GLY A 206 -24.37 0.62 -11.61
C GLY A 206 -23.50 1.88 -11.69
N SER A 207 -23.77 2.91 -10.89
CA SER A 207 -22.94 4.10 -10.85
C SER A 207 -21.62 3.83 -10.11
N LEU A 208 -20.52 4.38 -10.65
CA LEU A 208 -19.20 4.34 -10.02
C LEU A 208 -19.17 5.18 -8.72
N PRO A 209 -18.26 4.86 -7.78
CA PRO A 209 -18.08 5.64 -6.56
C PRO A 209 -17.67 7.08 -6.88
N VAL A 210 -18.38 8.05 -6.30
CA VAL A 210 -18.06 9.47 -6.45
C VAL A 210 -16.96 9.84 -5.46
N VAL A 211 -15.77 10.12 -6.01
CA VAL A 211 -14.58 10.53 -5.24
C VAL A 211 -14.33 12.02 -5.44
N ARG A 212 -14.34 12.79 -4.34
CA ARG A 212 -14.00 14.22 -4.33
C ARG A 212 -12.70 14.44 -3.57
N ILE A 213 -11.60 14.64 -4.30
CA ILE A 213 -10.30 14.98 -3.71
C ILE A 213 -10.33 16.43 -3.22
N VAL A 214 -9.85 16.67 -2.00
CA VAL A 214 -9.78 18.02 -1.41
C VAL A 214 -8.62 18.78 -2.05
N ALA A 215 -8.93 19.88 -2.74
CA ALA A 215 -7.94 20.72 -3.38
C ALA A 215 -6.91 21.25 -2.36
N GLY A 216 -5.62 21.15 -2.71
CA GLY A 216 -4.51 21.61 -1.86
C GLY A 216 -4.16 20.71 -0.67
N SER A 217 -4.78 19.54 -0.54
CA SER A 217 -4.48 18.57 0.52
C SER A 217 -3.22 17.71 0.27
N TYR A 218 -2.68 17.75 -0.94
CA TYR A 218 -1.57 16.90 -1.35
C TYR A 218 -0.30 17.16 -0.52
N GLU A 219 0.23 16.09 0.07
CA GLU A 219 1.51 16.08 0.78
C GLU A 219 2.40 14.94 0.25
N LYS A 220 3.70 15.23 0.07
CA LYS A 220 4.71 14.22 -0.28
C LYS A 220 5.71 14.04 0.85
N LYS A 221 5.87 12.80 1.32
CA LYS A 221 6.83 12.44 2.36
C LYS A 221 7.69 11.26 1.92
N LEU A 222 8.97 11.28 2.30
CA LEU A 222 9.88 10.16 2.10
C LEU A 222 10.13 9.49 3.45
N GLU A 223 9.96 8.17 3.50
CA GLU A 223 10.21 7.37 4.70
C GLU A 223 11.10 6.17 4.37
N GLU A 224 12.17 5.98 5.13
CA GLU A 224 13.03 4.80 5.03
C GLU A 224 12.83 3.93 6.26
N ARG A 225 12.50 2.65 6.05
CA ARG A 225 12.32 1.66 7.12
C ARG A 225 12.50 0.25 6.59
N ASN A 226 12.66 -0.71 7.50
CA ASN A 226 12.65 -2.12 7.13
C ASN A 226 11.25 -2.54 6.63
N SER A 227 11.21 -3.31 5.54
CA SER A 227 9.97 -3.83 5.01
C SER A 227 9.44 -4.96 5.90
N VAL A 228 8.22 -4.79 6.42
CA VAL A 228 7.52 -5.86 7.15
C VAL A 228 7.20 -7.04 6.23
N SER A 229 6.83 -6.76 4.97
CA SER A 229 6.52 -7.80 3.98
C SER A 229 7.77 -8.56 3.53
N TYR A 230 8.94 -7.93 3.61
CA TYR A 230 10.21 -8.48 3.14
C TYR A 230 11.29 -8.25 4.20
N PRO A 231 11.28 -9.00 5.32
CA PRO A 231 12.28 -8.84 6.38
C PRO A 231 13.71 -8.86 5.84
N GLY A 232 14.56 -7.96 6.33
CA GLY A 232 15.95 -7.81 5.88
C GLY A 232 16.13 -6.98 4.60
N LEU A 233 15.05 -6.65 3.87
CA LEU A 233 15.09 -5.74 2.73
C LEU A 233 14.69 -4.32 3.17
N PRO A 234 15.62 -3.37 3.24
CA PRO A 234 15.29 -1.98 3.53
C PRO A 234 14.42 -1.40 2.41
N ALA A 235 13.45 -0.56 2.80
CA ALA A 235 12.51 0.05 1.89
C ALA A 235 12.48 1.57 2.04
N ARG A 236 12.42 2.25 0.90
CA ARG A 236 12.15 3.68 0.76
C ARG A 236 10.72 3.85 0.24
N TYR A 237 9.86 4.40 1.07
CA TYR A 237 8.49 4.73 0.73
C TYR A 237 8.41 6.20 0.32
N VAL A 238 7.96 6.44 -0.90
CA VAL A 238 7.55 7.77 -1.36
C VAL A 238 6.04 7.83 -1.16
N LEU A 239 5.62 8.47 -0.07
CA LEU A 239 4.23 8.59 0.33
C LEU A 239 3.61 9.83 -0.29
N HIS A 240 2.52 9.65 -1.02
CA HIS A 240 1.69 10.69 -1.62
C HIS A 240 0.36 10.72 -0.87
N SER A 241 0.19 11.67 0.04
CA SER A 241 -1.00 11.74 0.90
C SER A 241 -2.00 12.74 0.34
N LEU A 242 -3.28 12.35 0.26
CA LEU A 242 -4.38 13.22 -0.18
C LEU A 242 -5.60 13.01 0.71
N ASP A 243 -6.43 14.04 0.79
CA ASP A 243 -7.74 13.95 1.43
C ASP A 243 -8.82 13.77 0.39
N ALA A 244 -9.82 12.95 0.72
CA ALA A 244 -10.96 12.73 -0.14
C ALA A 244 -12.26 12.57 0.64
N PHE A 245 -13.36 12.97 0.00
CA PHE A 245 -14.70 12.54 0.36
C PHE A 245 -15.15 11.47 -0.63
N VAL A 246 -15.75 10.40 -0.11
CA VAL A 246 -16.23 9.28 -0.91
C VAL A 246 -17.69 9.04 -0.57
N GLU A 247 -18.58 9.13 -1.56
CA GLU A 247 -20.02 8.97 -1.35
C GLU A 247 -20.44 7.51 -1.33
N GLY A 248 -21.44 7.16 -0.50
CA GLY A 248 -22.00 5.81 -0.47
C GLY A 248 -21.23 4.81 0.39
N LEU A 249 -20.28 5.27 1.22
CA LEU A 249 -19.67 4.43 2.24
C LEU A 249 -20.61 4.23 3.45
N PRO A 250 -20.58 3.05 4.10
CA PRO A 250 -21.30 2.82 5.34
C PRO A 250 -20.83 3.74 6.48
N ASP A 251 -21.75 4.12 7.36
CA ASP A 251 -21.45 4.92 8.56
C ASP A 251 -20.79 4.07 9.69
N ASP A 252 -21.00 2.75 9.67
CA ASP A 252 -20.44 1.79 10.63
C ASP A 252 -19.19 1.09 10.08
N ASP A 253 -18.46 0.35 10.94
CA ASP A 253 -17.36 -0.53 10.54
C ASP A 253 -17.83 -1.53 9.46
N PHE A 254 -16.99 -1.78 8.45
CA PHE A 254 -17.31 -2.67 7.33
C PHE A 254 -16.08 -3.45 6.84
N CYS A 255 -16.28 -4.42 5.96
CA CYS A 255 -15.20 -5.11 5.27
C CYS A 255 -15.46 -5.18 3.77
N THR A 256 -14.38 -5.22 2.99
CA THR A 256 -14.41 -5.40 1.53
C THR A 256 -13.59 -6.64 1.17
N GLU A 257 -13.94 -7.29 0.07
CA GLU A 257 -13.21 -8.44 -0.47
C GLU A 257 -12.49 -8.04 -1.77
N GLU A 258 -11.24 -8.49 -1.93
CA GLU A 258 -10.53 -8.39 -3.22
C GLU A 258 -11.00 -9.54 -4.13
N THR A 259 -11.59 -9.20 -5.28
CA THR A 259 -11.85 -10.18 -6.32
C THR A 259 -10.56 -10.47 -7.07
N GLU A 260 -10.14 -11.74 -7.09
CA GLU A 260 -8.96 -12.21 -7.85
C GLU A 260 -9.21 -12.05 -9.36
N ASP A 261 -8.97 -10.87 -9.91
CA ASP A 261 -9.22 -10.54 -11.33
C ASP A 261 -8.09 -11.03 -12.26
N TYR A 262 -7.29 -12.01 -11.81
CA TYR A 262 -6.25 -12.64 -12.63
C TYR A 262 -6.89 -13.61 -13.62
N GLY A 263 -7.20 -13.09 -14.80
CA GLY A 263 -7.64 -13.87 -15.96
C GLY A 263 -6.72 -15.06 -16.27
N ASP A 264 -7.33 -16.09 -16.84
CA ASP A 264 -6.88 -17.47 -17.08
C ASP A 264 -5.64 -17.63 -18.02
N SER A 265 -4.52 -16.97 -17.70
CA SER A 265 -3.29 -16.96 -18.52
C SER A 265 -2.08 -17.53 -17.78
N HIS A 266 -0.98 -17.83 -18.48
CA HIS A 266 0.23 -18.46 -17.92
C HIS A 266 0.87 -17.73 -16.72
N GLU A 267 0.55 -16.44 -16.52
CA GLU A 267 0.88 -15.61 -15.34
C GLU A 267 0.19 -16.12 -14.05
N TYR A 268 -0.91 -16.85 -14.20
CA TYR A 268 -1.69 -17.52 -13.14
C TYR A 268 -0.85 -18.47 -12.28
N MET A 269 0.16 -19.15 -12.84
CA MET A 269 1.02 -20.03 -12.02
C MET A 269 1.96 -19.26 -11.07
N ALA A 270 2.38 -18.06 -11.44
CA ALA A 270 3.21 -17.22 -10.58
C ALA A 270 2.34 -16.49 -9.55
N ALA A 271 1.16 -16.01 -9.96
CA ALA A 271 0.15 -15.41 -9.08
C ALA A 271 -0.36 -16.40 -8.01
N ASN A 272 -0.60 -17.67 -8.35
CA ASN A 272 -1.02 -18.70 -7.39
C ASN A 272 0.02 -18.99 -6.29
N LYS A 273 1.28 -18.62 -6.52
CA LYS A 273 2.33 -18.75 -5.50
C LYS A 273 2.47 -17.50 -4.64
N ALA A 274 1.87 -16.39 -5.04
CA ALA A 274 1.97 -15.12 -4.34
C ALA A 274 0.95 -15.07 -3.18
N VAL A 275 1.35 -14.48 -2.04
CA VAL A 275 0.41 -14.16 -0.97
C VAL A 275 -0.31 -12.87 -1.35
N SER A 276 -1.64 -12.91 -1.44
CA SER A 276 -2.53 -11.78 -1.76
C SER A 276 -3.39 -11.40 -0.55
N VAL A 277 -4.00 -10.22 -0.59
CA VAL A 277 -5.02 -9.86 0.39
C VAL A 277 -6.34 -10.49 -0.08
N LYS A 278 -7.16 -10.96 0.86
CA LYS A 278 -8.51 -11.44 0.58
C LYS A 278 -9.55 -10.46 1.07
N ARG A 279 -9.33 -9.91 2.27
CA ARG A 279 -10.27 -9.00 2.92
C ARG A 279 -9.57 -7.86 3.61
N HIS A 280 -10.25 -6.72 3.56
CA HIS A 280 -9.86 -5.49 4.24
C HIS A 280 -10.94 -5.13 5.25
N TYR A 281 -10.53 -4.77 6.47
CA TYR A 281 -11.44 -4.41 7.55
C TYR A 281 -11.30 -2.94 7.90
N TRP A 282 -12.36 -2.18 7.67
CA TRP A 282 -12.40 -0.73 7.72
C TRP A 282 -13.15 -0.24 8.95
N LYS A 283 -12.63 0.84 9.55
CA LYS A 283 -13.22 1.47 10.74
C LYS A 283 -13.17 2.98 10.62
N TRP A 284 -14.17 3.65 11.19
CA TRP A 284 -14.16 5.09 11.37
C TRP A 284 -13.49 5.45 12.70
N VAL A 285 -12.45 6.29 12.64
CA VAL A 285 -11.76 6.81 13.83
C VAL A 285 -12.02 8.30 13.97
N ARG A 286 -12.37 8.72 15.19
CA ARG A 286 -12.57 10.12 15.57
C ARG A 286 -11.44 10.55 16.50
N PHE A 287 -10.96 11.77 16.33
CA PHE A 287 -9.90 12.40 17.12
C PHE A 287 -10.44 13.57 17.94
#